data_AF-K5B7L8-F1
#
_entry.id   AF-K5B7L8-F1
#
_cell.length_a   1.000
_cell.length_b   1.000
_cell.length_c   1.000
_cell.angle_alpha   90.00
_cell.angle_beta   90.00
_cell.angle_gamma   90.00
#
_symmetry.space_group_name_H-M   'P 1'
#
loop_
_entity.id
_entity.type
_entity.pdbx_description
1 polymer ?
#
loop_
_entity_poly.entity_id
_entity_poly.type
_entity_poly.pdbx_seq_one_letter_code
_entity_poly.pdbx_strand_id
1 'polypeptide(L)' 'ETAELLVWLDKQTKRNLVITFGGGVNEVMREMIAAAGLKVPRVPR' A
#
# COMPACT_ATOMS: atom_id res chain seq x y z
N GLU A 1 24.42 -11.41 14.77
CA GLU A 1 23.65 -11.80 13.56
C GLU A 1 22.13 -11.72 13.77
N THR A 2 21.48 -12.60 14.54
CA THR A 2 20.00 -12.58 14.71
C THR A 2 19.44 -11.27 15.27
N ALA A 3 20.12 -10.64 16.23
CA ALA A 3 19.67 -9.38 16.83
C ALA A 3 19.67 -8.22 15.81
N GLU A 4 20.66 -8.15 14.93
CA GLU A 4 20.75 -7.12 13.88
C GLU A 4 19.66 -7.32 12.83
N LEU A 5 19.37 -8.57 12.47
CA LEU A 5 18.26 -8.91 11.59
C LEU A 5 16.91 -8.45 12.16
N LEU A 6 16.68 -8.66 13.46
CA LEU A 6 15.44 -8.22 14.11
C LEU A 6 15.29 -6.69 14.08
N VAL A 7 16.37 -5.95 14.32
CA VAL A 7 16.36 -4.47 14.23
C VAL A 7 16.06 -4.02 12.80
N TRP A 8 16.61 -4.70 11.80
CA TRP A 8 16.33 -4.38 10.40
C TRP A 8 14.86 -4.67 10.04
N LEU A 9 14.32 -5.81 10.45
CA LEU A 9 12.93 -6.20 10.18
C LEU A 9 11.93 -5.23 10.82
N ASP A 10 12.18 -4.80 12.05
CA ASP A 10 11.33 -3.81 12.73
C ASP A 10 11.24 -2.49 11.95
N LYS A 11 12.37 -2.02 11.39
CA LYS A 11 12.40 -0.84 10.50
C LYS A 11 11.61 -1.08 9.22
N GLN A 12 11.72 -2.26 8.61
CA GLN A 12 10.96 -2.59 7.40
C GLN A 12 9.45 -2.60 7.66
N THR A 13 9.01 -3.25 8.75
CA THR A 13 7.60 -3.33 9.12
C THR A 13 6.98 -1.93 9.28
N LYS A 14 7.64 -1.05 10.02
CA LYS A 14 7.17 0.33 10.23
C LYS A 14 7.10 1.14 8.94
N ARG A 15 8.11 1.01 8.07
CA ARG A 15 8.11 1.69 6.76
C ARG A 15 7.00 1.16 5.86
N ASN A 16 6.86 -0.15 5.78
CA ASN A 16 5.91 -0.81 4.89
C ASN A 16 4.46 -0.52 5.28
N LEU A 17 4.18 -0.25 6.57
CA LEU A 17 2.87 0.24 7.00
C LEU A 17 2.49 1.55 6.29
N VAL A 18 3.39 2.54 6.28
CA VAL A 18 3.13 3.85 5.65
C VAL A 18 2.98 3.73 4.14
N ILE A 19 3.70 2.81 3.50
CA ILE A 19 3.61 2.59 2.03
C ILE A 19 2.19 2.19 1.58
N THR A 20 1.34 1.65 2.46
CA THR A 20 -0.04 1.29 2.10
C THR A 20 -0.97 2.48 1.87
N PHE A 21 -0.58 3.66 2.36
CA PHE A 21 -1.37 4.90 2.23
C PHE A 21 -0.56 6.12 1.77
N GLY A 22 0.76 6.09 1.91
CA GLY A 22 1.67 7.14 1.47
C GLY A 22 1.84 7.13 -0.05
N GLY A 23 1.55 8.27 -0.69
CA GLY A 23 1.56 8.38 -2.16
C GLY A 23 0.28 7.90 -2.84
N GLY A 24 -0.73 7.49 -2.05
CA GLY A 24 -2.01 7.00 -2.53
C GLY A 24 -2.49 5.84 -1.67
N VAL A 25 -3.72 5.92 -1.17
CA VAL A 25 -4.33 4.83 -0.41
C VAL A 25 -4.60 3.66 -1.36
N ASN A 26 -4.16 2.46 -0.98
CA ASN A 26 -4.27 1.25 -1.80
C ASN A 26 -5.69 1.01 -2.36
N GLU A 27 -6.72 1.30 -1.58
CA GLU A 27 -8.13 1.23 -1.98
C GLU A 27 -8.43 2.18 -3.14
N VAL A 28 -7.98 3.44 -3.03
CA VAL A 28 -8.17 4.47 -4.05
C VAL A 28 -7.40 4.12 -5.31
N MET A 29 -6.16 3.65 -5.17
CA MET A 29 -5.34 3.21 -6.31
C MET A 29 -5.97 2.03 -7.05
N ARG A 30 -6.52 1.04 -6.32
CA ARG A 30 -7.25 -0.09 -6.92
C ARG A 30 -8.48 0.39 -7.69
N GLU A 31 -9.23 1.35 -7.15
CA GLU A 31 -10.37 1.92 -7.87
C GLU A 31 -9.93 2.69 -9.12
N MET A 32 -8.81 3.42 -9.07
CA MET A 32 -8.24 4.07 -10.26
C MET A 32 -7.87 3.04 -11.33
N ILE A 33 -7.26 1.90 -10.96
CA ILE A 33 -6.94 0.82 -11.88
C ILE A 33 -8.21 0.21 -12.48
N ALA A 34 -9.24 -0.04 -11.66
CA ALA A 34 -10.51 -0.60 -12.13
C ALA A 34 -11.23 0.34 -13.10
N ALA A 35 -11.30 1.64 -12.79
CA ALA A 35 -11.96 2.62 -13.62
C ALA A 35 -11.18 2.92 -14.92
N ALA A 36 -9.86 3.12 -14.83
CA ALA A 36 -9.04 3.50 -15.99
C ALA A 36 -8.63 2.29 -16.84
N GLY A 37 -8.21 1.19 -16.21
CA GLY A 37 -7.70 0.00 -16.89
C GLY A 37 -8.79 -0.98 -17.31
N LEU A 38 -9.81 -1.18 -16.47
CA LEU A 38 -10.86 -2.19 -16.69
C LEU A 38 -12.21 -1.58 -17.10
N LYS A 39 -12.33 -0.25 -17.18
CA LYS A 39 -13.57 0.49 -17.51
C LYS A 39 -14.76 0.12 -16.61
N VAL A 40 -14.49 -0.30 -15.37
CA VAL A 40 -15.54 -0.59 -14.39
C VAL A 40 -16.13 0.73 -13.89
N PRO A 41 -17.47 0.87 -13.81
CA PRO A 41 -18.10 2.06 -13.24
C PRO A 41 -17.61 2.31 -11.81
N ARG A 42 -17.38 3.57 -11.46
CA ARG A 42 -16.97 3.93 -10.09
C ARG A 42 -18.10 3.63 -9.12
N VAL A 43 -17.72 3.09 -7.96
CA VAL A 43 -18.65 2.90 -6.84
C VAL A 43 -19.06 4.29 -6.33
N PRO A 44 -20.36 4.60 -6.25
CA PRO A 44 -20.84 5.84 -5.63
C PRO A 44 -20.38 5.91 -4.18
N ARG A 45 -19.96 7.10 -3.73
CA ARG A 45 -19.52 7.35 -2.35
C ARG A 45 -20.44 8.34 -1.68
#